data_AF-A0A7C5QIL8-F1
#
_entry.id   AF-A0A7C5QIL8-F1
#
_cell.length_a   1.000
_cell.length_b   1.000
_cell.length_c   1.000
_cell.angle_alpha   90.00
_cell.angle_beta   90.00
_cell.angle_gamma   90.00
#
_symmetry.space_group_name_H-M   'P 1'
#
loop_
_entity.id
_entity.type
_entity.pdbx_description
1 polymer ?
#
loop_
_entity_poly.entity_id
_entity_poly.type
_entity_poly.pdbx_seq_one_letter_code
_entity_poly.pdbx_strand_id
1 'polypeptide(L)'
;MIATSTVRTIVTVLLVIDIVWLIYILFRGYTESLVRTIVFAVILGLMLGYLQSTKLEMLSFKAIKNDLFPPEIPKYVYTVSETDTRDSHRVIYNFIPAETFERTAEQPSPPELKLVMDPNGRTFTLEDPESLNLVLDQLNLPRVKHGAKELFLLTGSQTDIGLYRWDDYQLGTLMVERQLFQKKNTMQSYNAIARIIVDSRRY
;
A
#
# COMPACT_ATOMS: atom_id res chain seq x y z
N MET A 1 17.06 1.15 5.53
CA MET A 1 16.71 0.75 4.14
C MET A 1 17.92 0.00 3.59
N ILE A 2 17.74 -1.19 3.03
CA ILE A 2 18.86 -2.00 2.51
C ILE A 2 18.60 -2.17 1.01
N ALA A 3 19.62 -1.88 0.19
CA ALA A 3 19.51 -2.05 -1.26
C ALA A 3 19.28 -3.53 -1.59
N THR A 4 18.42 -3.80 -2.57
CA THR A 4 18.09 -5.16 -3.01
C THR A 4 19.31 -5.89 -3.56
N SER A 5 20.25 -5.15 -4.13
CA SER A 5 21.58 -5.63 -4.51
C SER A 5 22.37 -6.17 -3.32
N THR A 6 22.33 -5.51 -2.15
CA THR A 6 23.03 -5.95 -0.94
C THR A 6 22.44 -7.26 -0.40
N VAL A 7 21.11 -7.36 -0.31
CA VAL A 7 20.43 -8.59 0.17
C VAL A 7 20.71 -9.76 -0.78
N ARG A 8 20.58 -9.54 -2.09
CA ARG A 8 20.91 -10.55 -3.10
C ARG A 8 22.35 -11.03 -2.96
N THR A 9 23.29 -10.11 -2.72
CA THR A 9 24.72 -10.44 -2.56
C THR A 9 24.94 -11.31 -1.32
N ILE A 10 24.35 -10.95 -0.18
CA ILE A 10 24.46 -11.72 1.07
C ILE A 10 23.90 -13.13 0.90
N VAL A 11 22.69 -13.27 0.34
CA VAL A 11 22.06 -14.59 0.13
C VAL A 11 22.88 -15.44 -0.84
N THR A 12 23.46 -14.83 -1.88
CA THR A 12 24.33 -15.54 -2.82
C THR A 12 25.61 -16.05 -2.14
N VAL A 13 26.26 -15.22 -1.32
CA VAL A 13 27.47 -15.62 -0.58
C VAL A 13 27.17 -16.76 0.40
N LEU A 14 26.06 -16.68 1.13
CA LEU A 14 25.63 -17.73 2.05
C LEU A 14 25.36 -19.05 1.31
N LEU A 15 24.71 -19.00 0.14
CA LEU A 15 24.44 -20.18 -0.69
C LEU A 15 25.75 -20.81 -1.21
N VAL A 16 26.73 -20.00 -1.62
CA VAL A 16 28.04 -20.51 -2.04
C VAL A 16 28.76 -21.21 -0.89
N ILE A 17 28.75 -20.63 0.31
CA ILE A 17 29.35 -21.24 1.51
C ILE A 17 28.65 -22.57 1.84
N ASP A 18 27.33 -22.62 1.74
CA ASP A 18 26.54 -23.82 2.02
C ASP A 18 26.81 -24.94 1.01
N ILE A 19 26.96 -24.61 -0.29
CA ILE A 19 27.35 -25.57 -1.33
C ILE A 19 28.75 -26.13 -1.07
N VAL A 20 29.72 -25.28 -0.71
CA VAL A 20 31.09 -25.72 -0.37
C VAL A 20 31.06 -26.65 0.84
N TRP A 21 30.24 -26.34 1.84
CA TRP A 21 30.07 -27.18 3.03
C TRP A 21 29.39 -28.52 2.70
N LEU A 22 28.40 -28.51 1.82
CA LEU A 22 27.72 -29.71 1.34
C LEU A 22 28.69 -30.65 0.62
N ILE A 23 29.54 -30.12 -0.27
CA ILE A 23 30.60 -30.88 -0.94
C ILE A 23 31.55 -31.50 0.09
N TYR A 24 31.97 -30.72 1.10
CA TYR A 24 32.85 -31.20 2.16
C TYR A 24 32.22 -32.34 2.99
N ILE A 25 30.95 -32.22 3.37
CA ILE A 25 30.20 -33.28 4.08
C ILE A 25 30.12 -34.54 3.23
N LEU A 26 29.88 -34.40 1.92
CA LEU A 26 29.72 -35.51 0.98
C LEU A 26 31.03 -36.31 0.83
N PHE A 27 32.18 -35.64 0.84
CA PHE A 27 33.49 -36.30 0.87
C PHE A 27 33.82 -36.98 2.20
N ARG A 28 33.36 -36.44 3.34
CA ARG A 28 33.61 -37.03 4.66
C ARG A 28 32.59 -38.10 5.09
N GLY A 29 31.48 -38.25 4.38
CA GLY A 29 30.48 -39.28 4.65
C GLY A 29 29.64 -39.07 5.92
N TYR A 30 29.53 -37.83 6.41
CA TYR A 30 28.69 -37.54 7.58
C TYR A 30 27.21 -37.48 7.17
N THR A 31 26.46 -38.55 7.42
CA THR A 31 25.04 -38.67 7.04
C THR A 31 24.10 -37.81 7.89
N GLU A 32 24.48 -37.51 9.14
CA GLU A 32 23.65 -36.76 10.09
C GLU A 32 23.52 -35.27 9.73
N SER A 33 24.58 -34.66 9.19
CA SER A 33 24.56 -33.26 8.75
C SER A 33 24.11 -33.06 7.31
N LEU A 34 24.16 -34.11 6.49
CA LEU A 34 23.88 -34.05 5.04
C LEU A 34 22.46 -33.57 4.74
N VAL A 35 21.46 -34.14 5.41
CA VAL A 35 20.05 -33.75 5.20
C VAL A 35 19.82 -32.29 5.61
N ARG A 36 20.40 -31.85 6.72
CA ARG A 36 20.26 -30.48 7.22
C ARG A 36 20.85 -29.47 6.23
N THR A 37 22.02 -29.74 5.68
CA THR A 37 22.67 -28.87 4.69
C THR A 37 21.88 -28.84 3.37
N ILE A 38 21.33 -29.97 2.90
CA ILE A 38 20.45 -29.98 1.72
C ILE A 38 19.23 -29.08 1.93
N VAL A 39 18.59 -29.14 3.11
CA VAL A 39 17.43 -28.30 3.43
C VAL A 39 17.81 -26.81 3.39
N PHE A 40 18.97 -26.44 3.96
CA PHE A 40 19.46 -25.05 3.88
C PHE A 40 19.73 -24.61 2.43
N ALA A 41 20.35 -25.45 1.61
CA ALA A 41 20.59 -25.17 0.19
C ALA A 41 19.29 -24.92 -0.57
N VAL A 42 18.26 -25.74 -0.32
CA VAL A 42 16.93 -25.59 -0.94
C VAL A 42 16.27 -24.29 -0.51
N ILE A 43 16.27 -23.97 0.79
CA ILE A 43 15.67 -22.73 1.31
C ILE A 43 16.37 -21.50 0.73
N LEU A 44 17.71 -21.47 0.76
CA LEU A 44 18.48 -20.37 0.20
C LEU A 44 18.28 -20.25 -1.31
N GLY A 45 18.18 -21.38 -2.03
CA GLY A 45 17.89 -21.41 -3.46
C GLY A 45 16.52 -20.83 -3.81
N LEU A 46 15.48 -21.21 -3.07
CA LEU A 46 14.13 -20.65 -3.23
C LEU A 46 14.10 -19.14 -2.93
N MET A 47 14.79 -18.71 -1.88
CA MET A 47 14.89 -17.30 -1.50
C MET A 47 15.60 -16.48 -2.60
N LEU A 48 16.68 -17.02 -3.17
CA LEU A 48 17.42 -16.40 -4.26
C LEU A 48 16.60 -16.36 -5.55
N GLY A 49 15.84 -17.42 -5.85
CA GLY A 49 14.91 -17.47 -6.98
C GLY A 49 13.84 -16.38 -6.89
N TYR A 50 13.24 -16.20 -5.71
CA TYR A 50 12.27 -15.13 -5.46
C TYR A 50 12.89 -13.72 -5.60
N LEU A 51 14.11 -13.54 -5.08
CA LEU A 51 14.86 -12.27 -5.20
C LEU A 51 15.27 -11.94 -6.64
N GLN A 52 15.38 -12.93 -7.54
CA GLN A 52 15.72 -12.71 -8.94
C GLN A 52 14.51 -12.40 -9.81
N SER A 53 13.35 -12.99 -9.52
CA SER A 53 12.10 -12.76 -10.28
C SER A 53 11.43 -11.43 -9.94
N THR A 54 11.72 -10.88 -8.76
CA THR A 54 11.16 -9.59 -8.31
C THR A 54 12.05 -8.41 -8.69
N LYS A 55 11.58 -7.56 -9.61
CA LYS A 55 12.19 -6.25 -9.94
C LYS A 55 11.87 -5.21 -8.85
N LEU A 56 12.21 -5.51 -7.59
CA LEU A 56 12.02 -4.57 -6.50
C LEU A 56 13.26 -3.69 -6.41
N GLU A 57 13.14 -2.42 -6.80
CA GLU A 57 14.19 -1.42 -6.60
C GLU A 57 14.40 -1.11 -5.11
N MET A 58 13.42 -1.43 -4.25
CA MET A 58 13.51 -1.29 -2.79
C MET A 58 12.76 -2.42 -2.07
N LEU A 59 13.48 -3.27 -1.32
CA LEU A 59 12.90 -4.27 -0.41
C LEU A 59 12.54 -3.59 0.91
N SER A 60 11.31 -3.11 1.03
CA SER A 60 10.72 -2.81 2.34
C SER A 60 10.17 -4.11 2.93
N PHE A 61 10.52 -4.43 4.17
CA PHE A 61 9.94 -5.57 4.91
C PHE A 61 8.41 -5.55 4.90
N LYS A 62 7.81 -4.35 4.85
CA LYS A 62 6.37 -4.14 4.75
C LYS A 62 5.80 -4.65 3.43
N ALA A 63 6.50 -4.43 2.32
CA ALA A 63 6.10 -4.90 0.99
C ALA A 63 6.12 -6.44 0.90
N ILE A 64 7.15 -7.09 1.44
CA ILE A 64 7.23 -8.57 1.48
C ILE A 64 6.12 -9.15 2.36
N LYS A 65 5.86 -8.55 3.52
CA LYS A 65 4.78 -8.99 4.42
C LYS A 65 3.43 -8.92 3.71
N ASN A 66 3.17 -7.84 3.00
CA ASN A 66 1.90 -7.64 2.30
C ASN A 66 1.74 -8.55 1.07
N ASP A 67 2.83 -9.04 0.48
CA ASP A 67 2.79 -10.01 -0.63
C ASP A 67 2.53 -11.44 -0.14
N LEU A 68 3.16 -11.83 0.97
CA LEU A 68 2.99 -13.16 1.58
C LEU A 68 1.68 -13.30 2.38
N PHE A 69 1.22 -12.21 2.99
CA PHE A 69 -0.02 -12.14 3.76
C PHE A 69 -0.78 -10.90 3.31
N PRO A 70 -1.52 -10.99 2.18
CA PRO A 70 -2.33 -9.87 1.71
C PRO A 70 -3.30 -9.47 2.83
N PRO A 71 -3.32 -8.19 3.25
CA PRO A 71 -4.29 -7.73 4.23
C PRO A 71 -5.69 -8.00 3.70
N GLU A 72 -6.59 -8.50 4.55
CA GLU A 72 -8.00 -8.64 4.19
C GLU A 72 -8.52 -7.27 3.76
N ILE A 73 -8.81 -7.12 2.47
CA ILE A 73 -9.30 -5.87 1.90
C ILE A 73 -10.75 -5.73 2.36
N PRO A 74 -11.09 -4.74 3.21
CA PRO A 74 -12.46 -4.57 3.67
C PRO A 74 -13.36 -4.22 2.49
N LYS A 75 -14.48 -4.91 2.33
CA LYS A 75 -15.44 -4.56 1.28
C LYS A 75 -16.10 -3.22 1.60
N TYR A 76 -15.68 -2.16 0.92
CA TYR A 76 -16.34 -0.86 0.97
C TYR A 76 -17.60 -0.78 0.11
N VAL A 77 -18.56 0.03 0.57
CA VAL A 77 -19.75 0.42 -0.19
C VAL A 77 -19.57 1.85 -0.68
N TYR A 78 -19.73 2.04 -1.99
CA TYR A 78 -19.57 3.33 -2.65
C TYR A 78 -20.57 3.48 -3.79
N THR A 79 -20.87 4.72 -4.16
CA THR A 79 -21.52 5.05 -5.44
C THR A 79 -20.48 5.61 -6.40
N VAL A 80 -20.70 5.38 -7.69
CA VAL A 80 -19.90 5.97 -8.75
C VAL A 80 -20.76 6.98 -9.49
N SER A 81 -20.22 8.19 -9.68
CA SER A 81 -20.82 9.20 -10.54
C SER A 81 -19.79 9.66 -11.56
N GLU A 82 -20.17 9.66 -12.83
CA GLU A 82 -19.33 10.08 -13.94
C GLU A 82 -19.86 11.40 -14.50
N THR A 83 -18.95 12.29 -14.86
CA THR A 83 -19.27 13.57 -15.49
C THR A 83 -18.36 13.76 -16.68
N ASP A 84 -18.95 13.71 -17.86
CA ASP A 84 -18.30 14.03 -19.10
C ASP A 84 -18.57 15.48 -19.49
N THR A 85 -17.49 16.22 -19.65
CA THR A 85 -17.49 17.55 -20.25
C THR A 85 -16.65 17.52 -21.52
N ARG A 86 -16.77 18.56 -22.35
CA ARG A 86 -16.00 18.68 -23.60
C ARG A 86 -14.49 18.55 -23.40
N ASP A 87 -13.99 18.97 -22.22
CA ASP A 87 -12.56 19.04 -21.93
C ASP A 87 -12.10 18.12 -20.78
N SER A 88 -13.01 17.35 -20.15
CA SER A 88 -12.63 16.32 -19.17
C SER A 88 -13.66 15.21 -19.02
N HIS A 89 -13.15 14.02 -18.72
CA HIS A 89 -13.89 12.93 -18.11
C HIS A 89 -13.54 12.88 -16.62
N ARG A 90 -14.55 12.98 -15.75
CA ARG A 90 -14.37 12.94 -14.30
C ARG A 90 -15.18 11.80 -13.70
N VAL A 91 -14.51 10.90 -12.97
CA VAL A 91 -15.11 9.80 -12.22
C VAL A 91 -14.99 10.11 -10.73
N ILE A 92 -16.09 10.01 -10.00
CA ILE A 92 -16.14 10.26 -8.55
C ILE A 92 -16.68 9.01 -7.86
N TYR A 93 -15.85 8.43 -7.00
CA TYR A 93 -16.22 7.36 -6.08
C TYR A 93 -16.59 7.98 -4.74
N ASN A 94 -17.87 7.94 -4.38
CA ASN A 94 -18.36 8.46 -3.11
C ASN A 94 -18.55 7.29 -2.14
N PHE A 95 -17.75 7.26 -1.08
CA PHE A 95 -17.87 6.24 -0.04
C PHE A 95 -19.03 6.60 0.89
N ILE A 96 -19.99 5.70 0.99
CA ILE A 96 -21.18 5.94 1.79
C ILE A 96 -20.85 5.61 3.24
N PRO A 97 -20.97 6.58 4.17
CA PRO A 97 -20.79 6.29 5.57
C PRO A 97 -21.87 5.33 6.06
N ALA A 98 -21.55 4.59 7.11
CA ALA A 98 -22.43 3.68 7.84
C ALA A 98 -23.67 4.35 8.50
N GLU A 99 -24.12 5.51 8.03
CA GLU A 99 -25.31 6.18 8.58
C GLU A 99 -26.49 6.15 7.62
N THR A 100 -26.25 5.81 6.35
CA THR A 100 -27.26 5.87 5.28
C THR A 100 -28.08 4.58 5.14
N PHE A 101 -27.60 3.46 5.69
CA PHE A 101 -28.28 2.14 5.58
C PHE A 101 -28.98 1.74 6.88
N GLU A 102 -30.12 1.04 6.75
CA GLU A 102 -30.94 0.57 7.87
C GLU A 102 -30.15 -0.28 8.89
N ARG A 103 -30.54 -0.17 10.17
CA ARG A 103 -29.81 -0.59 11.40
C ARG A 103 -29.51 -2.10 11.56
N THR A 104 -29.69 -2.94 10.54
CA THR A 104 -29.82 -4.40 10.71
C THR A 104 -28.71 -5.25 10.09
N ALA A 105 -27.73 -4.68 9.37
CA ALA A 105 -26.61 -5.44 8.78
C ALA A 105 -25.25 -4.96 9.30
N GLU A 106 -24.29 -5.87 9.48
CA GLU A 106 -22.88 -5.56 9.73
C GLU A 106 -22.40 -4.54 8.69
N GLN A 107 -22.23 -3.30 9.15
CA GLN A 107 -22.16 -2.15 8.28
C GLN A 107 -20.71 -1.89 7.87
N PRO A 108 -20.41 -1.83 6.55
CA PRO A 108 -19.05 -1.61 6.10
C PRO A 108 -18.60 -0.22 6.52
N SER A 109 -17.49 -0.17 7.26
CA SER A 109 -16.85 1.07 7.66
C SER A 109 -16.16 1.69 6.43
N PRO A 110 -16.20 3.02 6.26
CA PRO A 110 -15.49 3.67 5.16
C PRO A 110 -13.98 3.42 5.26
N PRO A 111 -13.24 3.56 4.14
CA PRO A 111 -11.82 3.25 4.14
C PRO A 111 -11.05 4.18 5.06
N GLU A 112 -10.19 3.62 5.90
CA GLU A 112 -9.30 4.41 6.76
C GLU A 112 -8.13 4.97 5.95
N LEU A 113 -7.86 6.26 6.14
CA LEU A 113 -6.71 6.96 5.59
C LEU A 113 -5.70 7.20 6.72
N LYS A 114 -4.52 6.56 6.63
CA LYS A 114 -3.48 6.68 7.64
C LYS A 114 -2.70 7.98 7.45
N LEU A 115 -2.96 8.94 8.31
CA LEU A 115 -2.38 10.28 8.23
C LEU A 115 -1.50 10.59 9.44
N VAL A 116 -0.50 11.44 9.22
CA VAL A 116 0.35 12.00 10.27
C VAL A 116 -0.04 13.47 10.46
N MET A 117 -0.25 13.87 11.72
CA MET A 117 -0.52 15.27 12.04
C MET A 117 0.76 16.08 11.87
N ASP A 118 0.67 17.21 11.17
CA ASP A 118 1.80 18.11 10.99
C ASP A 118 2.15 18.82 12.31
N PRO A 119 3.40 19.31 12.49
CA PRO A 119 3.83 19.98 13.72
C PRO A 119 2.99 21.21 14.12
N ASN A 120 2.29 21.80 13.16
CA ASN A 120 1.38 22.94 13.38
C ASN A 120 0.04 22.53 14.01
N GLY A 121 -0.24 21.23 14.15
CA GLY A 121 -1.47 20.66 14.72
C GLY A 121 -2.74 20.90 13.92
N ARG A 122 -2.66 21.54 12.74
CA ARG A 122 -3.83 21.98 11.96
C ARG A 122 -4.05 21.14 10.72
N THR A 123 -2.98 20.63 10.14
CA THR A 123 -3.00 19.89 8.88
C THR A 123 -2.54 18.45 9.07
N PHE A 124 -2.91 17.60 8.13
CA PHE A 124 -2.55 16.19 8.13
C PHE A 124 -1.85 15.83 6.83
N THR A 125 -0.69 15.20 6.92
CA THR A 125 0.07 14.74 5.76
C THR A 125 -0.10 13.24 5.60
N LEU A 126 -0.37 12.81 4.36
CA LEU A 126 -0.27 11.41 3.98
C LEU A 126 1.20 11.12 3.66
N GLU A 127 1.94 10.54 4.59
CA GLU A 127 3.34 10.17 4.35
C GLU A 127 3.45 8.86 3.55
N ASP A 128 2.68 7.85 3.97
CA ASP A 128 2.67 6.52 3.37
C ASP A 128 1.36 6.27 2.60
N PRO A 129 1.42 6.19 1.25
CA PRO A 129 0.24 6.01 0.42
C PRO A 129 -0.35 4.60 0.50
N GLU A 130 0.24 3.65 1.23
CA GLU A 130 -0.22 2.26 1.26
C GLU A 130 -1.69 2.13 1.68
N SER A 131 -2.15 2.93 2.66
CA SER A 131 -3.57 2.93 3.06
C SER A 131 -4.51 3.34 1.93
N LEU A 132 -4.11 4.33 1.12
CA LEU A 132 -4.85 4.75 -0.07
C LEU A 132 -4.76 3.70 -1.19
N ASN A 133 -3.58 3.14 -1.42
CA ASN A 133 -3.32 2.18 -2.48
C ASN A 133 -4.15 0.90 -2.33
N LEU A 134 -4.40 0.43 -1.09
CA LEU A 134 -5.31 -0.69 -0.85
C LEU A 134 -6.74 -0.41 -1.35
N VAL A 135 -7.20 0.82 -1.21
CA VAL A 135 -8.52 1.25 -1.68
C VAL A 135 -8.52 1.38 -3.20
N LEU A 136 -7.47 1.97 -3.79
CA LEU A 136 -7.31 2.08 -5.24
C LEU A 136 -7.28 0.70 -5.91
N ASP A 137 -6.57 -0.27 -5.32
CA ASP A 137 -6.53 -1.64 -5.82
C ASP A 137 -7.94 -2.27 -5.86
N GLN A 138 -8.75 -2.05 -4.83
CA GLN A 138 -10.13 -2.55 -4.80
C GLN A 138 -11.02 -1.89 -5.86
N LEU A 139 -10.74 -0.64 -6.19
CA LEU A 139 -11.43 0.10 -7.27
C LEU A 139 -10.85 -0.23 -8.66
N ASN A 140 -9.85 -1.10 -8.77
CA ASN A 140 -9.08 -1.38 -9.98
C ASN A 140 -8.43 -0.12 -10.59
N LEU A 141 -8.00 0.80 -9.74
CA LEU A 141 -7.32 2.03 -10.11
C LEU A 141 -5.80 1.90 -9.93
N PRO A 142 -4.98 2.60 -10.74
CA PRO A 142 -3.53 2.63 -10.55
C PRO A 142 -3.12 3.09 -9.16
N ARG A 143 -2.06 2.50 -8.60
CA ARG A 143 -1.48 2.93 -7.32
C ARG A 143 -0.76 4.27 -7.45
N VAL A 144 -0.79 5.09 -6.40
CA VAL A 144 0.05 6.29 -6.28
C VAL A 144 1.44 5.92 -5.77
N LYS A 145 2.45 6.69 -6.19
CA LYS A 145 3.87 6.40 -5.91
C LYS A 145 4.39 7.07 -4.63
N HIS A 146 3.78 8.19 -4.24
CA HIS A 146 4.24 8.98 -3.11
C HIS A 146 3.05 9.48 -2.27
N GLY A 147 3.34 9.83 -1.02
CA GLY A 147 2.43 10.53 -0.15
C GLY A 147 2.08 11.94 -0.66
N ALA A 148 1.09 12.58 -0.04
CA ALA A 148 0.67 13.93 -0.40
C ALA A 148 0.39 14.76 0.86
N LYS A 149 0.69 16.05 0.76
CA LYS A 149 0.28 17.06 1.75
C LYS A 149 -1.14 17.52 1.44
N GLU A 150 -1.84 18.03 2.45
CA GLU A 150 -3.12 18.69 2.23
C GLU A 150 -2.97 19.86 1.26
N LEU A 151 -3.91 19.98 0.33
CA LEU A 151 -3.94 21.01 -0.70
C LEU A 151 -3.98 22.42 -0.09
N PHE A 152 -4.59 22.57 1.10
CA PHE A 152 -4.52 23.79 1.90
C PHE A 152 -3.09 24.31 2.11
N LEU A 153 -2.08 23.44 2.27
CA LEU A 153 -0.69 23.89 2.43
C LEU A 153 -0.10 24.50 1.15
N LEU A 154 -0.70 24.21 0.00
CA LEU A 154 -0.32 24.76 -1.29
C LEU A 154 -1.13 26.01 -1.64
N THR A 155 -2.44 26.01 -1.35
CA THR A 155 -3.37 27.07 -1.78
C THR A 155 -3.66 28.11 -0.71
N GLY A 156 -3.52 27.76 0.58
CA GLY A 156 -3.95 28.59 1.71
C GLY A 156 -5.47 28.67 1.91
N SER A 157 -6.27 28.00 1.09
CA SER A 157 -7.74 28.08 1.15
C SER A 157 -8.33 27.10 2.16
N GLN A 158 -9.17 27.60 3.09
CA GLN A 158 -9.84 26.76 4.09
C GLN A 158 -10.73 25.66 3.48
N THR A 159 -11.19 25.85 2.24
CA THR A 159 -11.98 24.85 1.50
C THR A 159 -11.17 23.62 1.12
N ASP A 160 -9.84 23.75 1.10
CA ASP A 160 -8.92 22.72 0.62
C ASP A 160 -8.35 21.88 1.77
N ILE A 161 -8.85 22.12 2.99
CA ILE A 161 -8.52 21.32 4.16
C ILE A 161 -9.12 19.93 3.96
N GLY A 162 -8.27 18.91 4.12
CA GLY A 162 -8.67 17.52 3.92
C GLY A 162 -8.73 17.07 2.47
N LEU A 163 -8.33 17.91 1.51
CA LEU A 163 -8.12 17.48 0.13
C LEU A 163 -6.65 17.17 -0.12
N TYR A 164 -6.40 16.08 -0.84
CA TYR A 164 -5.08 15.64 -1.29
C TYR A 164 -5.11 15.53 -2.81
N ARG A 165 -4.02 15.92 -3.49
CA ARG A 165 -3.96 15.97 -4.95
C ARG A 165 -2.66 15.34 -5.47
N TRP A 166 -2.80 14.51 -6.50
CA TRP A 166 -1.69 13.95 -7.29
C TRP A 166 -1.86 14.35 -8.75
N ASP A 167 -1.00 15.25 -9.20
CA ASP A 167 -0.99 15.75 -10.58
C ASP A 167 -0.22 14.80 -11.53
N ASP A 168 0.56 13.86 -10.98
CA ASP A 168 1.33 12.86 -11.70
C ASP A 168 0.58 11.52 -11.88
N TYR A 169 -0.72 11.49 -11.60
CA TYR A 169 -1.50 10.26 -11.65
C TYR A 169 -1.68 9.75 -13.08
N GLN A 170 -1.65 8.42 -13.26
CA GLN A 170 -1.61 7.83 -14.60
C GLN A 170 -2.84 8.20 -15.45
N LEU A 171 -4.01 8.29 -14.82
CA LEU A 171 -5.29 8.60 -15.48
C LEU A 171 -5.58 10.11 -15.59
N GLY A 172 -4.69 10.98 -15.12
CA GLY A 172 -4.89 12.44 -15.08
C GLY A 172 -4.52 13.00 -13.70
N THR A 173 -5.44 13.68 -13.04
CA THR A 173 -5.28 14.14 -11.66
C THR A 173 -6.15 13.30 -10.72
N LEU A 174 -5.53 12.77 -9.66
CA LEU A 174 -6.25 12.12 -8.56
C LEU A 174 -6.46 13.13 -7.44
N MET A 175 -7.69 13.26 -6.96
CA MET A 175 -8.02 13.98 -5.74
C MET A 175 -8.67 13.04 -4.74
N VAL A 176 -8.25 13.14 -3.49
CA VAL A 176 -8.80 12.37 -2.38
C VAL A 176 -9.28 13.34 -1.32
N GLU A 177 -10.50 13.16 -0.86
CA GLU A 177 -11.08 13.95 0.21
C GLU A 177 -11.26 13.11 1.45
N ARG A 178 -10.77 13.62 2.58
CA ARG A 178 -10.97 13.01 3.88
C ARG A 178 -12.20 13.56 4.58
N GLN A 179 -12.79 12.70 5.41
CA GLN A 179 -13.76 13.09 6.42
C GLN A 179 -13.39 12.43 7.74
N LEU A 180 -13.79 13.04 8.86
CA LEU A 180 -13.70 12.37 10.15
C LEU A 180 -14.86 11.38 10.26
N PHE A 181 -14.55 10.09 10.44
CA PHE A 181 -15.57 9.07 10.69
C PHE A 181 -15.47 8.58 12.12
N GLN A 182 -16.63 8.45 12.78
CA GLN A 182 -16.73 7.91 14.13
C GLN A 182 -17.50 6.59 14.12
N LYS A 183 -16.85 5.52 14.57
CA LYS A 183 -17.46 4.20 14.67
C LYS A 183 -18.35 4.15 15.93
N LYS A 184 -19.67 4.20 15.74
CA LYS A 184 -20.66 4.26 16.84
C LYS A 184 -20.49 3.18 17.91
N ASN A 185 -20.20 1.94 17.50
CA ASN A 185 -20.09 0.82 18.43
C ASN A 185 -18.87 0.92 19.37
N THR A 186 -17.81 1.60 18.93
CA THR A 186 -16.53 1.66 19.66
C THR A 186 -16.16 3.07 20.10
N MET A 187 -16.93 4.09 19.68
CA MET A 187 -16.64 5.53 19.83
C MET A 187 -15.29 6.01 19.29
N GLN A 188 -14.54 5.13 18.61
CA GLN A 188 -13.27 5.45 17.95
C GLN A 188 -13.50 6.31 16.71
N SER A 189 -12.71 7.38 16.60
CA SER A 189 -12.69 8.27 15.44
C SER A 189 -11.40 8.06 14.65
N TYR A 190 -11.52 8.03 13.33
CA TYR A 190 -10.38 7.96 12.41
C TYR A 190 -10.63 8.81 11.18
N ASN A 191 -9.55 9.17 10.47
CA ASN A 191 -9.66 9.86 9.19
C ASN A 191 -10.05 8.84 8.12
N ALA A 192 -11.21 9.03 7.50
CA ALA A 192 -11.72 8.15 6.46
C ALA A 192 -11.69 8.84 5.09
N ILE A 193 -11.63 8.03 4.03
CA ILE A 193 -11.81 8.51 2.66
C ILE A 193 -13.30 8.75 2.43
N ALA A 194 -13.67 9.99 2.13
CA ALA A 194 -15.02 10.37 1.74
C ALA A 194 -15.24 10.18 0.24
N ARG A 195 -14.30 10.72 -0.54
CA ARG A 195 -14.39 10.72 -2.00
C ARG A 195 -13.03 10.48 -2.62
N ILE A 196 -13.04 9.71 -3.71
CA ILE A 196 -11.92 9.62 -4.64
C ILE A 196 -12.41 10.17 -5.97
N ILE A 197 -11.70 11.15 -6.51
CA ILE A 197 -12.02 11.82 -7.77
C ILE A 197 -10.86 11.58 -8.71
N VAL A 198 -11.14 11.00 -9.87
CA VAL A 198 -10.18 10.88 -10.98
C VAL A 198 -10.67 11.81 -12.07
N ASP A 199 -9.87 12.81 -12.39
CA ASP A 199 -10.14 13.74 -13.49
C ASP A 199 -9.12 13.50 -14.60
N SER A 200 -9.56 13.36 -15.85
CA SER A 200 -8.66 13.19 -16.99
C SER A 200 -7.81 14.43 -17.27
N ARG A 201 -8.20 15.60 -16.76
CA ARG A 201 -7.37 16.82 -16.83
C ARG A 201 -6.15 16.69 -15.92
N ARG A 202 -5.08 17.33 -16.35
CA ARG A 202 -3.87 17.57 -15.55
C ARG A 202 -3.78 19.04 -15.24
N TYR A 203 -3.47 19.37 -13.98
CA TYR A 203 -3.34 20.73 -13.47
C TYR A 203 -1.90 21.15 -13.31
#